data_AF-R4SW84-F1
#
_entry.id   AF-R4SW84-F1
#
_cell.length_a   1.000
_cell.length_b   1.000
_cell.length_c   1.000
_cell.angle_alpha   90.00
_cell.angle_beta   90.00
_cell.angle_gamma   90.00
#
_symmetry.space_group_name_H-M   'P 1'
#
loop_
_entity.id
_entity.type
_entity.pdbx_description
1 polymer ?
#
loop_
_entity_poly.entity_id
_entity_poly.type
_entity_poly.pdbx_seq_one_letter_code
_entity_poly.pdbx_strand_id
1 'polypeptide(L)'
;MRNIDGGFLAAPDQASLQRREQDVRKGKLALMLAVVGGFVALIAGYNVFVDFSPVSLVVTMLGLAAAVGGGVLTKHLTRNVRFRVHKPNAGLVGAAKLTGLLVAFFGIAALLGAIEAPGALRVVLIAGGVGTIAYVKSLHDQQWVLFELDAVGVRIERTVVPWRDVARLTIDPVGPGMTRLGAVPHNAAPLYVAVQDSELDQRHLAAAVGRFAPQGIQLAGGQSFPVN
;
A
#
# COMPACT_ATOMS: atom_id res chain seq x y z
N MET A 1 -31.58 39.94 -13.53
CA MET A 1 -30.28 39.68 -14.20
C MET A 1 -29.24 39.37 -13.14
N ARG A 2 -28.41 38.35 -13.37
CA ARG A 2 -27.37 37.79 -12.51
C ARG A 2 -26.41 38.86 -11.97
N ASN A 3 -25.97 38.70 -10.71
CA ASN A 3 -24.54 38.58 -10.47
C ASN A 3 -24.26 37.58 -9.32
N ILE A 4 -23.70 36.43 -9.67
CA ILE A 4 -23.23 35.37 -8.76
C ILE A 4 -21.73 35.32 -8.99
N ASP A 5 -21.00 36.26 -8.40
CA ASP A 5 -19.55 36.27 -8.45
C ASP A 5 -18.99 35.69 -7.15
N GLY A 6 -18.28 34.57 -7.29
CA GLY A 6 -17.06 34.37 -6.52
C GLY A 6 -17.20 33.79 -5.12
N GLY A 7 -18.08 32.81 -4.92
CA GLY A 7 -17.89 31.84 -3.84
C GLY A 7 -16.62 31.04 -4.13
N PHE A 8 -15.46 31.58 -3.70
CA PHE A 8 -14.17 30.92 -3.72
C PHE A 8 -14.36 29.50 -3.15
N LEU A 9 -14.30 28.52 -4.04
CA LEU A 9 -14.01 27.14 -3.69
C LEU A 9 -12.76 27.21 -2.82
N ALA A 10 -12.91 26.98 -1.52
CA ALA A 10 -11.79 26.95 -0.59
C ALA A 10 -10.81 25.92 -1.14
N ALA A 11 -9.73 26.43 -1.75
CA ALA A 11 -8.66 25.60 -2.27
C ALA A 11 -8.23 24.69 -1.11
N PRO A 12 -8.06 23.36 -1.32
CA PRO A 12 -7.54 22.49 -0.28
C PRO A 12 -6.28 23.15 0.28
N ASP A 13 -6.25 23.36 1.61
CA ASP A 13 -5.19 24.06 2.33
C ASP A 13 -3.82 23.65 1.74
N GLN A 14 -3.20 24.55 0.99
CA GLN A 14 -2.00 24.25 0.19
C GLN A 14 -0.87 23.74 1.08
N ALA A 15 -0.85 24.13 2.36
CA ALA A 15 0.10 23.65 3.35
C ALA A 15 -0.10 22.15 3.66
N SER A 16 -1.35 21.68 3.69
CA SER A 16 -1.67 20.27 3.88
C SER A 16 -1.26 19.40 2.68
N LEU A 17 -1.40 19.93 1.46
CA LEU A 17 -0.95 19.24 0.24
C LEU A 17 0.58 19.18 0.14
N GLN A 18 1.28 20.28 0.44
CA GLN A 18 2.75 20.31 0.44
C GLN A 18 3.36 19.36 1.48
N ARG A 19 2.80 19.30 2.70
CA ARG A 19 3.23 18.31 3.71
C ARG A 19 3.07 16.87 3.22
N ARG A 20 1.96 16.58 2.50
CA ARG A 20 1.72 15.26 1.92
C ARG A 20 2.69 14.91 0.80
N GLU A 21 3.00 15.86 -0.08
CA GLU A 21 4.02 15.64 -1.12
C GLU A 21 5.40 15.35 -0.51
N GLN A 22 5.75 16.04 0.56
CA GLN A 22 6.99 15.77 1.30
C GLN A 22 6.98 14.38 1.92
N ASP A 23 5.89 13.95 2.55
CA ASP A 23 5.79 12.61 3.15
C ASP A 23 5.79 11.49 2.10
N VAL A 24 5.17 11.71 0.94
CA VAL A 24 5.26 10.78 -0.20
C VAL A 24 6.69 10.72 -0.75
N ARG A 25 7.39 11.85 -0.87
CA ARG A 25 8.80 11.87 -1.29
C ARG A 25 9.69 11.15 -0.29
N LYS A 26 9.53 11.38 1.01
CA LYS A 26 10.25 10.65 2.07
C LYS A 26 9.97 9.15 2.00
N GLY A 27 8.71 8.76 1.79
CA GLY A 27 8.33 7.35 1.60
C GLY A 27 8.99 6.72 0.37
N LYS A 28 9.10 7.44 -0.76
CA LYS A 28 9.81 6.97 -1.96
C LYS A 28 11.31 6.82 -1.72
N LEU A 29 11.93 7.76 -1.00
CA LEU A 29 13.35 7.69 -0.66
C LEU A 29 13.63 6.52 0.31
N ALA A 30 12.78 6.32 1.31
CA ALA A 30 12.87 5.18 2.22
C ALA A 30 12.71 3.83 1.48
N LEU A 31 11.84 3.78 0.47
CA LEU A 31 11.68 2.61 -0.38
C LEU A 31 12.93 2.36 -1.24
N MET A 32 13.51 3.41 -1.85
CA MET A 32 14.77 3.29 -2.57
C MET A 32 15.88 2.77 -1.66
N LEU A 33 16.00 3.31 -0.45
CA LEU A 33 16.97 2.83 0.55
C LEU A 33 16.76 1.35 0.86
N ALA A 34 15.50 0.92 1.01
CA ALA A 34 15.18 -0.48 1.27
C ALA A 34 15.61 -1.39 0.11
N VAL A 35 15.34 -0.97 -1.13
CA VAL A 35 15.67 -1.73 -2.35
C VAL A 35 17.18 -1.81 -2.55
N VAL A 36 17.88 -0.67 -2.46
CA VAL A 36 19.34 -0.60 -2.60
C VAL A 36 20.02 -1.41 -1.49
N GLY A 37 19.57 -1.26 -0.24
CA GLY A 37 20.05 -2.06 0.88
C GLY A 37 19.86 -3.56 0.65
N GLY A 38 18.68 -3.96 0.17
CA GLY A 38 18.40 -5.36 -0.15
C GLY A 38 19.31 -5.92 -1.26
N PHE A 39 19.58 -5.12 -2.30
CA PHE A 39 20.50 -5.50 -3.38
C PHE A 39 21.94 -5.66 -2.89
N VAL A 40 22.41 -4.70 -2.07
CA VAL A 40 23.75 -4.75 -1.46
C VAL A 40 23.87 -5.95 -0.53
N ALA A 41 22.86 -6.21 0.30
CA ALA A 41 22.81 -7.38 1.18
C ALA A 41 22.90 -8.69 0.41
N LEU A 42 22.22 -8.78 -0.74
CA LEU A 42 22.21 -9.98 -1.56
C LEU A 42 23.56 -10.23 -2.24
N ILE A 43 24.16 -9.20 -2.84
CA ILE A 43 25.47 -9.31 -3.50
C ILE A 43 26.58 -9.60 -2.46
N ALA A 44 26.60 -8.84 -1.37
CA ALA A 44 27.59 -9.05 -0.31
C ALA A 44 27.38 -10.37 0.41
N GLY A 45 26.12 -10.76 0.66
CA GLY A 45 25.76 -12.01 1.32
C GLY A 45 26.20 -13.21 0.50
N TYR A 46 26.07 -13.15 -0.83
CA TYR A 46 26.64 -14.15 -1.73
C TYR A 46 28.16 -14.29 -1.55
N ASN A 47 28.89 -13.18 -1.49
CA ASN A 47 30.34 -13.20 -1.26
C ASN A 47 30.73 -13.74 0.13
N VAL A 48 29.84 -13.70 1.12
CA VAL A 48 30.04 -14.40 2.42
C VAL A 48 30.00 -15.92 2.23
N PHE A 49 29.13 -16.44 1.38
CA PHE A 49 29.01 -17.88 1.15
C PHE A 49 30.07 -18.46 0.22
N VAL A 50 30.62 -17.67 -0.71
CA VAL A 50 31.63 -18.14 -1.68
C VAL A 50 33.04 -18.08 -1.10
N ASP A 51 33.47 -16.92 -0.61
CA ASP A 51 34.87 -16.68 -0.22
C ASP A 51 35.03 -16.26 1.25
N PHE A 52 33.94 -16.26 2.04
CA PHE A 52 33.84 -15.84 3.44
C PHE A 52 34.87 -14.77 3.87
N SER A 53 34.53 -13.49 3.67
CA SER A 53 35.36 -12.37 4.11
C SER A 53 34.69 -11.54 5.23
N PRO A 54 35.44 -11.03 6.22
CA PRO A 54 34.89 -10.14 7.24
C PRO A 54 34.23 -8.89 6.64
N VAL A 55 34.80 -8.38 5.55
CA VAL A 55 34.28 -7.20 4.83
C VAL A 55 32.91 -7.51 4.19
N SER A 56 32.77 -8.65 3.52
CA SER A 56 31.49 -9.05 2.91
C SER A 56 30.41 -9.25 3.98
N LEU A 57 30.77 -9.76 5.16
CA LEU A 57 29.83 -9.94 6.27
C LEU A 57 29.33 -8.59 6.81
N VAL A 58 30.22 -7.62 7.01
CA VAL A 58 29.85 -6.26 7.44
C VAL A 58 28.97 -5.57 6.40
N VAL A 59 29.33 -5.65 5.11
CA VAL A 59 28.53 -5.04 4.03
C VAL A 59 27.15 -5.70 3.91
N THR A 60 27.06 -7.02 4.12
CA THR A 60 25.78 -7.74 4.16
C THR A 60 24.88 -7.25 5.27
N MET A 61 25.42 -7.11 6.49
CA MET A 61 24.68 -6.62 7.65
C MET A 61 24.21 -5.18 7.45
N LEU A 62 25.04 -4.31 6.87
CA LEU A 62 24.66 -2.94 6.54
C LEU A 62 23.55 -2.89 5.47
N GLY A 63 23.66 -3.71 4.44
CA GLY A 63 22.61 -3.86 3.42
C GLY A 63 21.29 -4.31 4.02
N LEU A 64 21.32 -5.33 4.90
CA LEU A 64 20.13 -5.84 5.58
C LEU A 64 19.51 -4.79 6.50
N ALA A 65 20.33 -4.06 7.27
CA ALA A 65 19.88 -2.98 8.12
C ALA A 65 19.21 -1.86 7.31
N ALA A 66 19.77 -1.49 6.16
CA ALA A 66 19.17 -0.52 5.24
C ALA A 66 17.86 -1.05 4.61
N ALA A 67 17.82 -2.34 4.26
CA ALA A 67 16.63 -3.00 3.72
C ALA A 67 15.46 -3.01 4.72
N VAL A 68 15.73 -3.47 5.94
CA VAL A 68 14.75 -3.59 7.02
C VAL A 68 14.35 -2.20 7.51
N GLY A 69 15.32 -1.33 7.80
CA GLY A 69 15.08 0.04 8.26
C GLY A 69 14.31 0.88 7.24
N GLY A 70 14.71 0.83 5.96
CA GLY A 70 14.00 1.48 4.87
C GLY A 70 12.58 0.93 4.68
N GLY A 71 12.40 -0.39 4.80
CA GLY A 71 11.08 -1.03 4.69
C GLY A 71 10.13 -0.63 5.83
N VAL A 72 10.62 -0.64 7.08
CA VAL A 72 9.86 -0.22 8.26
C VAL A 72 9.50 1.26 8.17
N LEU A 73 10.47 2.12 7.81
CA LEU A 73 10.26 3.55 7.65
C LEU A 73 9.25 3.84 6.53
N THR A 74 9.35 3.14 5.40
CA THR A 74 8.38 3.24 4.29
C THR A 74 6.99 2.88 4.77
N LYS A 75 6.84 1.77 5.51
CA LYS A 75 5.56 1.33 6.06
C LYS A 75 4.98 2.36 7.02
N HIS A 76 5.78 2.93 7.93
CA HIS A 76 5.31 3.96 8.84
C HIS A 76 4.87 5.24 8.11
N LEU A 77 5.67 5.70 7.14
CA LEU A 77 5.36 6.91 6.38
C LEU A 77 4.14 6.72 5.49
N THR A 78 3.98 5.57 4.83
CA THR A 78 2.85 5.30 3.92
C THR A 78 1.57 4.92 4.64
N ARG A 79 1.63 4.36 5.86
CA ARG A 79 0.44 4.08 6.67
C ARG A 79 -0.35 5.34 7.03
N ASN A 80 0.32 6.49 7.06
CA ASN A 80 -0.33 7.78 7.28
C ASN A 80 -1.01 8.37 6.04
N VAL A 81 -0.75 7.80 4.85
CA VAL A 81 -1.14 8.37 3.55
C VAL A 81 -2.34 7.66 2.93
N ARG A 82 -2.69 6.45 3.42
CA ARG A 82 -3.73 5.61 2.80
C ARG A 82 -4.49 4.80 3.85
N PHE A 83 -5.81 4.83 3.77
CA PHE A 83 -6.67 3.88 4.46
C PHE A 83 -7.10 2.80 3.46
N ARG A 84 -7.02 1.53 3.83
CA ARG A 84 -7.32 0.40 2.95
C ARG A 84 -8.09 -0.67 3.70
N VAL A 85 -9.17 -1.12 3.08
CA VAL A 85 -9.96 -2.27 3.50
C VAL A 85 -9.67 -3.41 2.54
N HIS A 86 -9.34 -4.58 3.07
CA HIS A 86 -8.99 -5.75 2.28
C HIS A 86 -10.12 -6.78 2.31
N LYS A 87 -10.09 -7.71 1.35
CA LYS A 87 -10.92 -8.92 1.41
C LYS A 87 -10.51 -9.76 2.63
N PRO A 88 -11.45 -10.51 3.23
CA PRO A 88 -11.14 -11.41 4.34
C PRO A 88 -10.03 -12.39 3.95
N ASN A 89 -9.14 -12.69 4.89
CA ASN A 89 -7.96 -13.56 4.70
C ASN A 89 -6.90 -13.04 3.71
N ALA A 90 -6.95 -11.77 3.27
CA ALA A 90 -5.93 -11.19 2.38
C ALA A 90 -4.51 -11.37 2.92
N GLY A 91 -4.32 -11.16 4.24
CA GLY A 91 -3.01 -11.34 4.87
C GLY A 91 -2.50 -12.78 4.79
N LEU A 92 -3.38 -13.76 5.04
CA LEU A 92 -3.05 -15.17 5.02
C LEU A 92 -2.71 -15.65 3.60
N VAL A 93 -3.53 -15.29 2.61
CA VAL A 93 -3.30 -15.68 1.21
C VAL A 93 -2.06 -15.00 0.65
N GLY A 94 -1.84 -13.73 0.99
CA GLY A 94 -0.61 -13.00 0.65
C GLY A 94 0.63 -13.68 1.24
N ALA A 95 0.58 -14.05 2.53
CA ALA A 95 1.65 -14.78 3.19
C ALA A 95 1.90 -16.14 2.52
N ALA A 96 0.84 -16.92 2.22
CA ALA A 96 0.97 -18.21 1.54
C ALA A 96 1.61 -18.09 0.15
N LYS A 97 1.23 -17.08 -0.64
CA LYS A 97 1.85 -16.80 -1.95
C LYS A 97 3.34 -16.48 -1.81
N LEU A 98 3.69 -15.64 -0.84
CA LEU A 98 5.08 -15.26 -0.58
C LEU A 98 5.91 -16.46 -0.09
N THR A 99 5.37 -17.26 0.83
CA THR A 99 6.03 -18.48 1.31
C THR A 99 6.24 -19.49 0.18
N GLY A 100 5.22 -19.75 -0.64
CA GLY A 100 5.36 -20.65 -1.79
C GLY A 100 6.43 -20.18 -2.79
N LEU A 101 6.53 -18.88 -3.01
CA LEU A 101 7.54 -18.28 -3.89
C LEU A 101 8.94 -18.38 -3.29
N LEU A 102 9.09 -18.19 -1.97
CA LEU A 102 10.37 -18.41 -1.28
C LEU A 102 10.80 -19.88 -1.35
N VAL A 103 9.89 -20.82 -1.11
CA VAL A 103 10.19 -22.26 -1.22
C VAL A 103 10.64 -22.62 -2.64
N ALA A 104 9.93 -22.14 -3.66
CA ALA A 104 10.33 -22.35 -5.06
C ALA A 104 11.69 -21.72 -5.36
N PHE A 105 11.93 -20.49 -4.88
CA PHE A 105 13.21 -19.79 -5.06
C PHE A 105 14.39 -20.56 -4.45
N PHE A 106 14.27 -20.98 -3.19
CA PHE A 106 15.31 -21.76 -2.53
C PHE A 106 15.50 -23.14 -3.16
N GLY A 107 14.43 -23.78 -3.62
CA GLY A 107 14.50 -25.04 -4.37
C GLY A 107 15.30 -24.89 -5.68
N ILE A 108 15.03 -23.86 -6.47
CA ILE A 108 15.78 -23.58 -7.71
C ILE A 108 17.23 -23.21 -7.40
N ALA A 109 17.47 -22.41 -6.36
CA ALA A 109 18.81 -22.04 -5.93
C ALA A 109 19.64 -23.27 -5.52
N ALA A 110 19.03 -24.23 -4.81
CA ALA A 110 19.68 -25.49 -4.43
C ALA A 110 20.02 -26.35 -5.66
N LEU A 111 19.11 -26.44 -6.64
CA LEU A 111 19.37 -27.15 -7.90
C LEU A 111 20.52 -26.51 -8.71
N LEU A 112 20.56 -25.18 -8.79
CA LEU A 112 21.68 -24.46 -9.41
C LEU A 112 23.00 -24.63 -8.63
N GLY A 113 22.91 -24.79 -7.32
CA GLY A 113 24.01 -25.20 -6.46
C GLY A 113 24.58 -26.56 -6.87
N ALA A 114 23.69 -27.55 -7.05
CA ALA A 114 24.05 -28.93 -7.36
C ALA A 114 24.70 -29.12 -8.74
N ILE A 115 24.41 -28.26 -9.72
CA ILE A 115 25.02 -28.31 -11.06
C ILE A 115 26.23 -27.37 -11.22
N GLU A 116 26.77 -26.86 -10.11
CA GLU A 116 27.89 -25.90 -10.12
C GLU A 116 27.66 -24.70 -11.04
N ALA A 117 26.41 -24.23 -11.13
CA ALA A 117 26.04 -23.17 -12.07
C ALA A 117 26.92 -21.92 -11.89
N PRO A 118 27.34 -21.26 -12.98
CA PRO A 118 28.19 -20.06 -12.93
C PRO A 118 27.63 -19.00 -11.97
N GLY A 119 28.52 -18.32 -11.24
CA GLY A 119 28.13 -17.32 -10.23
C GLY A 119 27.18 -16.23 -10.78
N ALA A 120 27.38 -15.80 -12.03
CA ALA A 120 26.50 -14.85 -12.70
C ALA A 120 25.04 -15.32 -12.79
N LEU A 121 24.81 -16.62 -13.02
CA LEU A 121 23.47 -17.20 -13.15
C LEU A 121 22.73 -17.20 -11.80
N ARG A 122 23.47 -17.36 -10.70
CA ARG A 122 22.94 -17.27 -9.33
C ARG A 122 22.58 -15.82 -8.97
N VAL A 123 23.39 -14.83 -9.38
CA VAL A 123 23.08 -13.41 -9.19
C VAL A 123 21.82 -13.01 -9.96
N VAL A 124 21.67 -13.48 -11.21
CA VAL A 124 20.44 -13.26 -12.00
C VAL A 124 19.23 -13.91 -11.35
N LEU A 125 19.37 -15.14 -10.83
CA LEU A 125 18.29 -15.80 -10.09
C LEU A 125 17.85 -14.94 -8.89
N ILE A 126 18.79 -14.48 -8.08
CA ILE A 126 18.54 -13.64 -6.91
C ILE A 126 17.80 -12.36 -7.30
N ALA A 127 18.32 -11.62 -8.28
CA ALA A 127 17.70 -10.38 -8.76
C ALA A 127 16.28 -10.63 -9.30
N GLY A 128 16.11 -11.70 -10.09
CA GLY A 128 14.80 -12.13 -10.59
C GLY A 128 13.84 -12.54 -9.48
N GLY A 129 14.32 -13.24 -8.45
CA GLY A 129 13.54 -13.65 -7.29
C GLY A 129 12.99 -12.45 -6.52
N VAL A 130 13.82 -11.46 -6.22
CA VAL A 130 13.39 -10.21 -5.56
C VAL A 130 12.36 -9.47 -6.41
N GLY A 131 12.61 -9.33 -7.71
CA GLY A 131 11.66 -8.70 -8.63
C GLY A 131 10.30 -9.41 -8.65
N THR A 132 10.32 -10.74 -8.66
CA THR A 132 9.10 -11.57 -8.66
C THR A 132 8.34 -11.44 -7.35
N ILE A 133 9.02 -11.42 -6.20
CA ILE A 133 8.40 -11.18 -4.89
C ILE A 133 7.68 -9.83 -4.86
N ALA A 134 8.37 -8.77 -5.31
CA ALA A 134 7.80 -7.42 -5.36
C ALA A 134 6.58 -7.34 -6.28
N TYR A 135 6.67 -7.98 -7.45
CA TYR A 135 5.58 -8.05 -8.43
C TYR A 135 4.35 -8.78 -7.88
N VAL A 136 4.53 -9.98 -7.31
CA VAL A 136 3.43 -10.78 -6.74
C VAL A 136 2.76 -10.04 -5.60
N LYS A 137 3.54 -9.38 -4.73
CA LYS A 137 2.97 -8.54 -3.68
C LYS A 137 2.15 -7.38 -4.26
N SER A 138 2.66 -6.70 -5.28
CA SER A 138 1.96 -5.58 -5.92
C SER A 138 0.62 -6.02 -6.52
N LEU A 139 0.62 -7.14 -7.27
CA LEU A 139 -0.61 -7.73 -7.81
C LEU A 139 -1.59 -8.15 -6.72
N HIS A 140 -1.08 -8.77 -5.64
CA HIS A 140 -1.89 -9.15 -4.51
C HIS A 140 -2.57 -7.93 -3.88
N ASP A 141 -1.81 -6.88 -3.58
CA ASP A 141 -2.36 -5.64 -3.02
C ASP A 141 -3.43 -5.02 -3.95
N GLN A 142 -3.25 -5.07 -5.28
CA GLN A 142 -4.25 -4.56 -6.22
C GLN A 142 -5.53 -5.38 -6.27
N GLN A 143 -5.43 -6.71 -6.17
CA GLN A 143 -6.59 -7.63 -6.29
C GLN A 143 -7.40 -7.75 -4.99
N TRP A 144 -6.76 -7.48 -3.86
CA TRP A 144 -7.32 -7.78 -2.53
C TRP A 144 -7.74 -6.54 -1.75
N VAL A 145 -7.50 -5.33 -2.25
CA VAL A 145 -8.07 -4.10 -1.69
C VAL A 145 -9.47 -3.88 -2.25
N LEU A 146 -10.47 -3.82 -1.36
CA LEU A 146 -11.87 -3.56 -1.69
C LEU A 146 -12.18 -2.07 -1.70
N PHE A 147 -11.60 -1.34 -0.76
CA PHE A 147 -11.85 0.09 -0.58
C PHE A 147 -10.55 0.77 -0.14
N GLU A 148 -10.21 1.88 -0.77
CA GLU A 148 -9.05 2.69 -0.38
C GLU A 148 -9.39 4.18 -0.40
N LEU A 149 -9.04 4.87 0.67
CA LEU A 149 -9.05 6.33 0.73
C LEU A 149 -7.61 6.81 0.72
N ASP A 150 -7.28 7.69 -0.21
CA ASP A 150 -5.97 8.31 -0.29
C ASP A 150 -6.08 9.80 -0.62
N ALA A 151 -4.93 10.45 -0.81
CA ALA A 151 -4.89 11.86 -1.16
C ALA A 151 -5.43 12.17 -2.58
N VAL A 152 -5.53 11.18 -3.47
CA VAL A 152 -5.99 11.34 -4.85
C VAL A 152 -7.52 11.23 -4.92
N GLY A 153 -8.10 10.29 -4.16
CA GLY A 153 -9.53 10.06 -4.18
C GLY A 153 -9.95 8.84 -3.38
N VAL A 154 -11.07 8.29 -3.81
CA VAL A 154 -11.62 7.04 -3.27
C VAL A 154 -11.51 5.97 -4.33
N ARG A 155 -10.81 4.88 -4.00
CA ARG A 155 -10.78 3.68 -4.85
C ARG A 155 -11.78 2.67 -4.31
N ILE A 156 -12.69 2.25 -5.18
CA ILE A 156 -13.63 1.17 -4.94
C ILE A 156 -13.27 0.05 -5.90
N GLU A 157 -12.77 -1.05 -5.32
CA GLU A 157 -12.13 -2.16 -6.02
C GLU A 157 -11.03 -1.67 -6.99
N ARG A 158 -11.33 -1.63 -8.29
CA ARG A 158 -10.40 -1.22 -9.35
C ARG A 158 -10.62 0.22 -9.83
N THR A 159 -11.74 0.83 -9.49
CA THR A 159 -12.12 2.14 -10.00
C THR A 159 -11.72 3.23 -9.02
N VAL A 160 -10.93 4.19 -9.48
CA VAL A 160 -10.53 5.36 -8.69
C VAL A 160 -11.46 6.52 -9.04
N VAL A 161 -12.14 7.06 -8.05
CA VAL A 161 -12.93 8.29 -8.14
C VAL A 161 -12.12 9.43 -7.53
N PRO A 162 -11.64 10.40 -8.32
CA PRO A 162 -10.91 11.55 -7.79
C PRO A 162 -11.78 12.36 -6.83
N TRP A 163 -11.19 12.96 -5.79
CA TRP A 163 -11.97 13.74 -4.79
C TRP A 163 -12.84 14.83 -5.39
N ARG A 164 -12.38 15.49 -6.46
CA ARG A 164 -13.14 16.52 -7.19
C ARG A 164 -14.46 16.02 -7.79
N ASP A 165 -14.55 14.72 -8.03
CA ASP A 165 -15.69 14.09 -8.67
C ASP A 165 -16.60 13.40 -7.62
N VAL A 166 -16.18 13.32 -6.35
CA VAL A 166 -16.95 12.71 -5.26
C VAL A 166 -17.94 13.71 -4.68
N ALA A 167 -19.23 13.41 -4.79
CA ALA A 167 -20.31 14.18 -4.17
C ALA A 167 -20.52 13.82 -2.69
N ARG A 168 -20.45 12.53 -2.37
CA ARG A 168 -20.74 12.00 -1.03
C ARG A 168 -20.10 10.63 -0.84
N LEU A 169 -19.68 10.34 0.39
CA LEU A 169 -19.31 8.99 0.81
C LEU A 169 -20.45 8.35 1.60
N THR A 170 -20.71 7.08 1.36
CA THR A 170 -21.80 6.34 2.00
C THR A 170 -21.28 5.18 2.83
N ILE A 171 -21.89 4.98 4.00
CA ILE A 171 -21.67 3.82 4.86
C ILE A 171 -23.02 3.27 5.32
N ASP A 172 -23.45 2.16 4.74
CA ASP A 172 -24.79 1.60 4.99
C ASP A 172 -24.73 0.11 5.34
N PRO A 173 -25.43 -0.36 6.38
CA PRO A 173 -25.53 -1.78 6.67
C PRO A 173 -26.33 -2.48 5.55
N VAL A 174 -25.85 -3.63 5.06
CA VAL A 174 -26.50 -4.36 3.95
C VAL A 174 -26.88 -5.80 4.28
N GLY A 175 -26.46 -6.30 5.43
CA GLY A 175 -26.78 -7.64 5.91
C GLY A 175 -26.03 -7.98 7.20
N PRO A 176 -26.24 -9.19 7.75
CA PRO A 176 -25.56 -9.61 8.97
C PRO A 176 -24.04 -9.59 8.79
N GLY A 177 -23.34 -8.77 9.58
CA GLY A 177 -21.88 -8.69 9.57
C GLY A 177 -21.27 -8.02 8.33
N MET A 178 -22.07 -7.31 7.52
CA MET A 178 -21.64 -6.67 6.28
C MET A 178 -22.08 -5.20 6.20
N THR A 179 -21.10 -4.34 5.95
CA THR A 179 -21.28 -2.91 5.72
C THR A 179 -20.94 -2.58 4.27
N ARG A 180 -21.80 -1.81 3.60
CA ARG A 180 -21.57 -1.27 2.27
C ARG A 180 -20.88 0.09 2.39
N LEU A 181 -19.69 0.18 1.79
CA LEU A 181 -18.99 1.43 1.59
C LEU A 181 -19.22 1.90 0.15
N GLY A 182 -19.38 3.20 -0.05
CA GLY A 182 -19.58 3.75 -1.38
C GLY A 182 -19.09 5.16 -1.56
N ALA A 183 -18.90 5.52 -2.82
CA ALA A 183 -18.64 6.86 -3.28
C ALA A 183 -19.67 7.20 -4.35
N VAL A 184 -20.41 8.28 -4.13
CA VAL A 184 -21.40 8.82 -5.07
C VAL A 184 -20.70 9.92 -5.86
N PRO A 185 -20.45 9.76 -7.16
CA PRO A 185 -19.86 10.81 -7.97
C PRO A 185 -20.88 11.90 -8.33
N HIS A 186 -20.43 13.10 -8.70
CA HIS A 186 -21.32 14.19 -9.15
C HIS A 186 -22.08 13.85 -10.44
N ASN A 187 -21.42 13.19 -11.40
CA ASN A 187 -21.94 12.97 -12.76
C ASN A 187 -21.82 11.51 -13.23
N ALA A 188 -21.84 10.55 -12.31
CA ALA A 188 -21.74 9.13 -12.66
C ALA A 188 -22.53 8.25 -11.69
N ALA A 189 -22.71 6.98 -12.06
CA ALA A 189 -23.38 6.02 -11.22
C ALA A 189 -22.63 5.83 -9.89
N PRO A 190 -23.34 5.69 -8.76
CA PRO A 190 -22.73 5.39 -7.48
C PRO A 190 -21.93 4.09 -7.52
N LEU A 191 -20.76 4.11 -6.90
CA LEU A 191 -19.92 2.94 -6.75
C LEU A 191 -20.00 2.44 -5.31
N TYR A 192 -20.22 1.13 -5.15
CA TYR A 192 -20.39 0.50 -3.84
C TYR A 192 -19.58 -0.79 -3.75
N VAL A 193 -19.13 -1.11 -2.54
CA VAL A 193 -18.51 -2.39 -2.21
C VAL A 193 -19.00 -2.85 -0.84
N ALA A 194 -19.31 -4.15 -0.73
CA ALA A 194 -19.68 -4.76 0.54
C ALA A 194 -18.42 -5.25 1.25
N VAL A 195 -18.29 -4.93 2.53
CA VAL A 195 -17.13 -5.19 3.38
C VAL A 195 -17.61 -5.92 4.63
N GLN A 196 -16.83 -6.89 5.12
CA GLN A 196 -17.10 -7.52 6.42
C GLN A 196 -16.82 -6.55 7.57
N ASP A 197 -17.71 -6.51 8.55
CA ASP A 197 -17.58 -5.62 9.70
C ASP A 197 -16.28 -5.88 10.50
N SER A 198 -15.80 -7.13 10.50
CA SER A 198 -14.51 -7.52 11.11
C SER A 198 -13.28 -6.89 10.45
N GLU A 199 -13.38 -6.54 9.16
CA GLU A 199 -12.31 -5.90 8.38
C GLU A 199 -12.49 -4.36 8.34
N LEU A 200 -13.58 -3.84 8.91
CA LEU A 200 -13.96 -2.44 8.89
C LEU A 200 -13.93 -1.81 10.28
N ASP A 201 -12.81 -1.18 10.62
CA ASP A 201 -12.76 -0.32 11.81
C ASP A 201 -13.34 1.07 11.49
N GLN A 202 -14.56 1.31 11.97
CA GLN A 202 -15.29 2.56 11.76
C GLN A 202 -14.57 3.79 12.33
N ARG A 203 -13.82 3.65 13.44
CA ARG A 203 -13.06 4.77 14.02
C ARG A 203 -11.91 5.15 13.11
N HIS A 204 -11.20 4.16 12.58
CA HIS A 204 -10.13 4.40 11.61
C HIS A 204 -10.67 4.94 10.28
N LEU A 205 -11.83 4.50 9.83
CA LEU A 205 -12.49 5.04 8.64
C LEU A 205 -12.89 6.51 8.83
N ALA A 206 -13.52 6.86 9.96
CA ALA A 206 -13.89 8.25 10.27
C ALA A 206 -12.66 9.15 10.36
N ALA A 207 -11.60 8.68 11.02
CA ALA A 207 -10.31 9.38 11.07
C ALA A 207 -9.67 9.53 9.67
N ALA A 208 -9.79 8.52 8.82
CA ALA A 208 -9.30 8.56 7.45
C ALA A 208 -10.08 9.55 6.59
N VAL A 209 -11.41 9.60 6.70
CA VAL A 209 -12.23 10.60 6.00
C VAL A 209 -11.90 12.01 6.47
N GLY A 210 -11.79 12.24 7.79
CA GLY A 210 -11.34 13.53 8.31
C GLY A 210 -9.92 13.92 7.86
N ARG A 211 -9.07 12.94 7.54
CA ARG A 211 -7.70 13.17 7.04
C ARG A 211 -7.66 13.40 5.52
N PHE A 212 -8.41 12.64 4.73
CA PHE A 212 -8.23 12.61 3.27
C PHE A 212 -9.29 13.38 2.51
N ALA A 213 -10.53 13.47 3.01
CA ALA A 213 -11.62 14.09 2.29
C ALA A 213 -11.54 15.63 2.32
N PRO A 214 -11.83 16.31 1.20
CA PRO A 214 -12.07 17.75 1.16
C PRO A 214 -13.13 18.22 2.16
N GLN A 215 -13.03 19.46 2.61
CA GLN A 215 -14.05 20.08 3.46
C GLN A 215 -15.42 20.03 2.77
N GLY A 216 -16.42 19.48 3.46
CA GLY A 216 -17.78 19.31 2.95
C GLY A 216 -18.14 17.88 2.53
N ILE A 217 -17.16 16.99 2.30
CA ILE A 217 -17.44 15.57 2.06
C ILE A 217 -17.49 14.85 3.40
N GLN A 218 -18.70 14.42 3.78
CA GLN A 218 -18.94 13.65 5.00
C GLN A 218 -19.29 12.20 4.66
N LEU A 219 -18.99 11.30 5.60
CA LEU A 219 -19.58 9.97 5.64
C LEU A 219 -21.07 10.12 5.98
N ALA A 220 -21.94 9.93 5.00
CA ALA A 220 -23.36 9.80 5.24
C ALA A 220 -23.65 8.32 5.52
N GLY A 221 -24.23 8.02 6.68
CA GLY A 221 -24.79 6.71 6.97
C GLY A 221 -26.29 6.78 7.14
N GLY A 222 -26.99 5.67 6.90
CA GLY A 222 -28.39 5.48 7.23
C GLY A 222 -28.75 5.59 8.73
N GLN A 223 -27.79 5.91 9.61
CA GLN A 223 -28.07 6.28 11.00
C GLN A 223 -27.23 7.50 11.39
N SER A 224 -27.89 8.66 11.42
CA SER A 224 -27.45 9.82 12.19
C SER A 224 -27.33 9.43 13.66
N PHE A 225 -26.11 9.26 14.17
CA PHE A 225 -25.90 9.28 15.62
C PHE A 225 -26.09 10.73 16.08
N PRO A 226 -27.04 11.02 16.99
CA PRO A 226 -27.12 12.33 17.60
C PRO A 226 -25.84 12.55 18.41
N VAL A 227 -25.10 13.60 18.07
CA VAL A 227 -24.16 14.21 19.01
C VAL A 227 -25.05 14.92 20.02
N ASN A 228 -24.96 14.48 21.29
CA ASN A 228 -25.64 15.11 22.42
C ASN A 228 -25.50 16.63 22.43
#